data_AF-A0A523ARG9-F1
#
_entry.id   AF-A0A523ARG9-F1
#
_cell.length_a   1.000
_cell.length_b   1.000
_cell.length_c   1.000
_cell.angle_alpha   90.00
_cell.angle_beta   90.00
_cell.angle_gamma   90.00
#
_symmetry.space_group_name_H-M   'P 1'
#
loop_
_entity.id
_entity.type
_entity.pdbx_description
1 polymer ?
#
loop_
_entity_poly.entity_id
_entity_poly.type
_entity_poly.pdbx_seq_one_letter_code
_entity_poly.pdbx_strand_id
1 'polypeptide(L)' 'MAVEPSKCLVDELCMYHFMPEDKELLELKERCEKGEIICGECKEGMVERAKDFLRELEERRKEVRSKVERLLHEIYPTF' A
#
# COMPACT_ATOMS: atom_id res chain seq x y z
N MET A 1 -17.91 17.49 -11.41
CA MET A 1 -17.90 16.60 -10.24
C MET A 1 -16.65 16.95 -9.46
N ALA A 2 -16.76 17.28 -8.16
CA ALA A 2 -15.59 17.61 -7.37
C ALA A 2 -14.76 16.34 -7.12
N VAL A 3 -13.46 16.40 -7.39
CA VAL A 3 -12.50 15.35 -7.04
C VAL A 3 -12.02 15.63 -5.63
N GLU A 4 -12.06 14.61 -4.76
CA GLU A 4 -11.67 14.73 -3.35
C GLU A 4 -10.68 13.61 -3.02
N PRO A 5 -9.35 13.86 -3.14
CA PRO A 5 -8.33 12.84 -2.91
C PRO A 5 -8.37 12.23 -1.52
N SER A 6 -8.77 13.01 -0.50
CA SER A 6 -8.89 12.55 0.89
C SER A 6 -9.92 11.43 1.11
N LYS A 7 -10.82 11.19 0.15
CA LYS A 7 -11.76 10.05 0.16
C LYS A 7 -11.35 8.90 -0.76
N CYS A 8 -10.18 8.99 -1.39
CA CYS A 8 -9.68 7.98 -2.31
C CYS A 8 -8.83 6.95 -1.57
N LEU A 9 -9.21 5.66 -1.66
CA LEU A 9 -8.42 4.58 -1.08
C LEU A 9 -7.01 4.47 -1.68
N VAL A 10 -6.84 4.82 -2.97
CA VAL A 10 -5.52 4.79 -3.61
C VAL A 10 -4.60 5.84 -2.98
N ASP A 11 -5.15 7.02 -2.65
CA ASP A 11 -4.41 8.07 -1.97
C ASP A 11 -3.89 7.61 -0.60
N GLU A 12 -4.76 6.96 0.17
CA GLU A 12 -4.44 6.38 1.47
C GLU A 12 -3.33 5.32 1.36
N LEU A 13 -3.43 4.42 0.39
CA LEU A 13 -2.40 3.41 0.13
C LEU A 13 -1.06 4.03 -0.31
N CYS A 14 -1.10 5.09 -1.11
CA CYS A 14 0.11 5.83 -1.47
C CYS A 14 0.75 6.47 -0.25
N MET A 15 -0.04 7.14 0.59
CA MET A 15 0.44 7.80 1.81
C MET A 15 1.07 6.83 2.80
N TYR A 16 0.52 5.62 2.97
CA TYR A 16 1.02 4.68 3.97
C TYR A 16 2.03 3.66 3.44
N HIS A 17 1.98 3.30 2.16
CA HIS A 17 2.69 2.13 1.65
C HIS A 17 3.44 2.37 0.34
N PHE A 18 2.85 3.07 -0.63
CA PHE A 18 3.40 3.07 -2.00
C PHE A 18 4.29 4.27 -2.32
N MET A 19 4.14 5.41 -1.64
CA MET A 19 4.88 6.64 -1.90
C MET A 19 5.47 7.21 -0.59
N PRO A 20 6.69 6.79 -0.22
CA PRO A 20 7.34 7.29 1.00
C PRO A 20 7.81 8.75 0.86
N GLU A 21 7.98 9.25 -0.36
CA GLU A 21 8.40 10.61 -0.64
C GLU A 21 7.18 11.55 -0.70
N ASP A 22 7.02 12.40 0.31
CA ASP A 22 5.88 13.33 0.44
C ASP A 22 5.65 14.17 -0.83
N LYS A 23 6.73 14.56 -1.52
CA LYS A 23 6.66 15.36 -2.73
C LYS A 23 5.92 14.63 -3.85
N GLU A 24 6.21 13.34 -4.05
CA GLU A 24 5.57 12.53 -5.10
C GLU A 24 4.07 12.38 -4.83
N LEU A 25 3.69 12.16 -3.56
CA LEU A 25 2.31 12.07 -3.14
C LEU A 25 1.55 13.38 -3.38
N LEU A 26 2.16 14.52 -3.01
CA LEU A 26 1.56 15.85 -3.21
C LEU A 26 1.34 16.17 -4.70
N GLU A 27 2.31 15.83 -5.55
CA GLU A 27 2.18 16.01 -7.00
C GLU A 27 1.05 15.14 -7.58
N LEU A 28 0.90 13.89 -7.13
CA LEU A 28 -0.21 13.03 -7.55
C LEU A 28 -1.57 13.61 -7.12
N LYS A 29 -1.67 14.11 -5.88
CA LYS A 29 -2.89 14.76 -5.35
C LYS A 29 -3.28 15.97 -6.18
N GLU A 30 -2.32 16.85 -6.46
CA GLU A 30 -2.55 18.06 -7.24
C GLU A 30 -3.04 17.73 -8.66
N ARG A 31 -2.42 16.75 -9.32
CA ARG A 31 -2.86 16.28 -10.65
C ARG A 31 -4.27 15.70 -10.62
N CYS A 32 -4.62 14.95 -9.56
CA CYS A 32 -5.95 14.38 -9.35
C CYS A 32 -7.01 15.48 -9.18
N GLU A 33 -6.75 16.49 -8.32
CA GLU A 33 -7.65 17.62 -8.08
C GLU A 33 -7.90 18.47 -9.32
N LYS A 34 -6.87 18.64 -10.15
CA LYS A 34 -6.97 19.36 -11.44
C LYS A 34 -7.64 18.54 -12.55
N GLY A 35 -7.87 17.24 -12.34
CA GLY A 35 -8.39 16.34 -13.38
C GLY A 35 -7.39 16.00 -14.47
N GLU A 36 -6.09 16.17 -14.22
CA GLU A 36 -4.98 15.86 -15.13
C GLU A 36 -4.64 14.36 -15.16
N ILE A 37 -5.22 13.58 -14.25
CA ILE A 37 -5.15 12.12 -14.22
C ILE A 37 -6.52 11.56 -13.84
N ILE A 38 -6.95 10.49 -14.51
CA ILE A 38 -8.20 9.81 -14.18
C ILE A 38 -7.97 8.62 -13.25
N CYS A 39 -9.01 8.21 -12.52
CA CYS A 39 -8.92 7.11 -11.55
C CYS A 39 -8.40 5.78 -12.14
N GLY A 40 -8.68 5.50 -13.42
CA GLY A 40 -8.18 4.31 -14.10
C GLY A 40 -6.65 4.33 -14.24
N GLU A 41 -6.12 5.39 -14.84
CA GLU A 41 -4.67 5.60 -15.01
C GLU A 41 -3.93 5.69 -13.67
N CYS A 42 -4.52 6.39 -12.69
CA CYS A 42 -3.96 6.49 -11.33
C CYS A 42 -3.82 5.11 -10.69
N LYS A 43 -4.86 4.27 -10.75
CA LYS A 43 -4.82 2.91 -10.21
C LYS A 43 -3.82 2.03 -10.94
N GLU A 44 -3.79 2.10 -12.27
CA GLU A 44 -2.87 1.32 -13.09
C GLU A 44 -1.41 1.66 -12.76
N GLY A 45 -1.10 2.94 -12.57
CA GLY A 45 0.23 3.40 -12.14
C GLY A 45 0.65 2.92 -10.75
N MET A 46 -0.28 2.47 -9.91
CA MET A 46 0.00 1.93 -8.57
C MET A 46 0.09 0.40 -8.53
N VAL A 47 -0.24 -0.31 -9.62
CA VAL A 47 -0.24 -1.78 -9.65
C VAL A 47 1.13 -2.35 -9.35
N GLU A 48 2.21 -1.81 -9.93
CA GLU A 48 3.56 -2.33 -9.69
C GLU A 48 4.02 -2.08 -8.25
N ARG A 49 3.76 -0.90 -7.67
CA ARG A 49 4.05 -0.63 -6.26
C ARG A 49 3.29 -1.56 -5.32
N ALA A 50 2.02 -1.85 -5.62
CA ALA A 50 1.24 -2.84 -4.87
C ALA A 50 1.84 -4.25 -4.96
N LYS A 51 2.30 -4.66 -6.16
CA LYS A 51 2.97 -5.95 -6.34
C LYS A 51 4.29 -6.02 -5.58
N ASP A 52 5.10 -4.96 -5.62
CA ASP A 52 6.35 -4.86 -4.86
C ASP A 52 6.10 -5.00 -3.36
N PHE A 53 5.14 -4.25 -2.83
CA PHE A 53 4.73 -4.32 -1.43
C PHE A 53 4.31 -5.75 -1.03
N LEU A 54 3.50 -6.43 -1.86
CA LEU A 54 3.05 -7.79 -1.57
C LEU A 54 4.18 -8.81 -1.63
N ARG A 55 5.13 -8.67 -2.57
CA ARG A 55 6.32 -9.52 -2.67
C ARG A 55 7.18 -9.39 -1.42
N GLU A 56 7.50 -8.16 -1.03
CA GLU A 56 8.30 -7.88 0.16
C GLU A 56 7.62 -8.40 1.44
N LEU A 57 6.29 -8.21 1.55
CA LEU A 57 5.51 -8.74 2.66
C LEU A 57 5.56 -10.27 2.71
N GLU A 58 5.48 -10.95 1.57
CA GLU A 58 5.58 -12.41 1.50
C GLU A 58 6.97 -12.91 1.92
N GLU A 59 8.03 -12.26 1.46
CA GLU A 59 9.42 -12.58 1.83
C GLU A 59 9.65 -12.43 3.33
N ARG A 60 9.28 -11.28 3.91
CA ARG A 60 9.39 -11.03 5.35
C ARG A 60 8.60 -12.04 6.17
N ARG A 61 7.41 -12.44 5.71
CA ARG A 61 6.60 -13.49 6.37
C ARG A 61 7.31 -14.84 6.37
N LYS A 62 7.96 -15.21 5.27
CA LYS A 62 8.72 -16.47 5.17
C LYS A 62 9.90 -16.49 6.15
N GLU A 63 10.63 -15.38 6.26
CA GLU A 63 11.78 -15.26 7.17
C GLU A 63 11.42 -15.50 8.64
N VAL A 64 10.26 -14.97 9.08
CA VAL A 64 9.85 -15.05 10.48
C VAL A 64 8.94 -16.24 10.81
N ARG A 65 8.48 -16.98 9.79
CA ARG A 65 7.45 -18.02 9.93
C ARG A 65 7.74 -19.02 11.05
N SER A 66 8.94 -19.60 11.05
CA SER A 66 9.31 -20.61 12.05
C SER A 66 9.31 -20.05 13.48
N LYS A 67 9.69 -18.78 13.66
CA LYS A 67 9.67 -18.11 14.96
C LYS A 67 8.24 -17.87 15.43
N VAL A 68 7.38 -17.42 14.52
CA VAL A 68 5.96 -17.21 14.81
C VAL A 68 5.28 -18.53 15.17
N GLU A 69 5.51 -19.60 14.42
CA GLU A 69 4.94 -20.93 14.70
C GLU A 69 5.35 -21.45 16.08
N ARG A 70 6.63 -21.31 16.48
CA ARG A 70 7.07 -21.66 17.83
C ARG A 70 6.36 -20.84 18.91
N LEU A 71 6.29 -19.53 18.74
CA LEU A 71 5.61 -18.63 19.69
C LEU A 71 4.11 -18.94 19.81
N LEU A 72 3.45 -19.26 18.71
CA LEU A 72 2.03 -19.64 18.72
C LEU A 72 1.80 -20.92 19.50
N HIS A 73 2.64 -21.94 19.32
CA HIS A 73 2.54 -23.19 20.08
C HIS A 73 2.86 -23.00 21.58
N GLU A 74 3.79 -22.10 21.92
CA GLU A 74 4.10 -21.76 23.32
C GLU A 74 2.95 -21.02 24.04
N ILE A 75 2.32 -20.06 23.36
CA ILE A 75 1.26 -19.22 23.94
C ILE A 75 -0.10 -19.91 23.88
N TYR A 76 -0.38 -20.66 22.81
CA TYR A 76 -1.62 -21.36 22.55
C TYR A 76 -1.34 -22.83 22.24
N PRO A 77 -1.20 -23.70 23.27
CA PRO A 77 -0.79 -25.11 23.09
C PRO A 77 -1.76 -25.99 22.29
N THR A 78 -2.95 -25.47 21.97
CA THR A 78 -3.98 -26.10 21.15
C THR A 78 -3.92 -25.69 19.67
N PHE A 79 -2.95 -24.85 19.29
CA PHE A 79 -2.70 -24.40 17.92
C PHE A 79 -1.63 -25.25 17.24
#